data_AF-A0A835TH16-F1
#
_entry.id   AF-A0A835TH16-F1
#
_cell.length_a   1.000
_cell.length_b   1.000
_cell.length_c   1.000
_cell.angle_alpha   90.00
_cell.angle_beta   90.00
_cell.angle_gamma   90.00
#
_symmetry.space_group_name_H-M   'P 1'
#
loop_
_entity.id
_entity.type
_entity.pdbx_description
1 polymer ?
#
loop_
_entity_poly.entity_id
_entity_poly.type
_entity_poly.pdbx_seq_one_letter_code
_entity_poly.pdbx_strand_id
1 'polypeptide(L)'
;MPVGTKESNETGLLAVIKALQLSSTREKFMGKSVIIESDSANAINWMSNESSRRWKLHQLFILASRFSLVLGFVKYRMAYALAEQGVDRDSELMAWLSQLTRPGIKIIECVVFDID
;
A
#
# COMPACT_ATOMS: atom_id res chain seq x y z
N MET A 1 19.42 -21.16 5.33
CA MET A 1 18.04 -21.67 5.09
C MET A 1 17.23 -20.55 4.44
N PRO A 2 16.61 -20.73 3.26
CA PRO A 2 15.78 -19.67 2.70
C PRO A 2 14.37 -19.80 3.28
N VAL A 3 14.04 -18.90 4.20
CA VAL A 3 12.70 -18.79 4.79
C VAL A 3 11.78 -18.07 3.77
N GLY A 4 10.75 -18.76 3.29
CA GLY A 4 9.44 -18.16 2.96
C GLY A 4 9.34 -17.03 1.91
N THR A 5 10.00 -17.11 0.74
CA THR A 5 9.88 -16.07 -0.30
C THR A 5 8.47 -15.94 -0.91
N LYS A 6 7.66 -17.00 -0.90
CA LYS A 6 6.30 -16.98 -1.49
C LYS A 6 5.28 -16.30 -0.57
N GLU A 7 5.29 -16.63 0.72
CA GLU A 7 4.40 -16.05 1.72
C GLU A 7 4.70 -14.57 1.95
N SER A 8 5.98 -14.17 1.92
CA SER A 8 6.38 -12.78 2.09
C SER A 8 5.79 -11.83 1.02
N ASN A 9 5.72 -12.28 -0.24
CA ASN A 9 5.23 -11.44 -1.34
C ASN A 9 3.70 -11.25 -1.33
N GLU A 10 2.95 -12.33 -1.11
CA GLU A 10 1.49 -12.26 -0.97
C GLU A 10 1.11 -11.43 0.26
N THR A 11 1.87 -11.58 1.34
CA THR A 11 1.71 -10.79 2.56
C THR A 11 1.97 -9.29 2.32
N GLY A 12 3.00 -8.93 1.54
CA GLY A 12 3.25 -7.54 1.14
C GLY A 12 2.10 -6.94 0.32
N LEU A 13 1.53 -7.72 -0.60
CA LEU A 13 0.35 -7.30 -1.37
C LEU A 13 -0.89 -7.11 -0.48
N LEU A 14 -1.16 -8.04 0.43
CA LEU A 14 -2.25 -7.93 1.40
C LEU A 14 -2.11 -6.68 2.28
N ALA A 15 -0.88 -6.36 2.66
CA ALA A 15 -0.58 -5.14 3.40
C ALA A 15 -1.01 -3.91 2.58
N VAL A 16 -0.54 -3.78 1.34
CA VAL A 16 -0.93 -2.67 0.44
C VAL A 16 -2.46 -2.57 0.27
N ILE A 17 -3.15 -3.70 0.12
CA ILE A 17 -4.62 -3.72 0.01
C ILE A 17 -5.28 -3.26 1.30
N LYS A 18 -4.73 -3.62 2.47
CA LYS A 18 -5.25 -3.18 3.76
C LYS A 18 -5.07 -1.68 3.95
N ALA A 19 -3.92 -1.14 3.53
CA ALA A 19 -3.66 0.30 3.49
C ALA A 19 -4.68 1.03 2.59
N LEU A 20 -4.93 0.52 1.38
CA LEU A 20 -5.98 1.02 0.49
C LEU A 20 -7.36 1.00 1.14
N GLN A 21 -7.74 -0.14 1.74
CA GLN A 21 -9.02 -0.29 2.41
C GLN A 21 -9.19 0.76 3.51
N LEU A 22 -8.23 0.86 4.43
CA LEU A 22 -8.29 1.80 5.54
C LEU A 22 -8.31 3.25 5.05
N SER A 23 -7.54 3.55 4.01
CA SER A 23 -7.53 4.88 3.42
C SER A 23 -8.90 5.20 2.79
N SER A 24 -9.50 4.25 2.07
CA SER A 24 -10.81 4.43 1.42
C SER A 24 -11.97 4.60 2.41
N THR A 25 -11.83 4.13 3.66
CA THR A 25 -12.84 4.33 4.70
C THR A 25 -12.75 5.67 5.42
N ARG A 26 -11.70 6.46 5.14
CA ARG A 26 -11.46 7.74 5.81
C ARG A 26 -11.88 8.88 4.89
N GLU A 27 -12.91 9.62 5.28
CA GLU A 27 -13.44 10.76 4.50
C GLU A 27 -12.36 11.75 4.09
N LYS A 28 -11.37 12.00 4.98
CA LYS A 28 -10.22 12.87 4.69
C LYS A 28 -9.39 12.47 3.47
N PHE A 29 -9.49 11.23 3.00
CA PHE A 29 -8.72 10.72 1.86
C PHE A 29 -9.60 10.39 0.64
N MET A 30 -10.93 10.47 0.79
CA MET A 30 -11.85 10.20 -0.31
C MET A 30 -11.71 11.27 -1.39
N GLY A 31 -11.48 10.84 -2.63
CA GLY A 31 -11.25 11.73 -3.77
C GLY A 31 -9.89 12.45 -3.79
N LYS A 32 -8.96 12.14 -2.87
CA LYS A 32 -7.62 12.76 -2.81
C LYS A 32 -6.51 11.89 -3.37
N SER A 33 -5.43 12.50 -3.88
CA SER A 33 -4.26 11.75 -4.32
C SER A 33 -3.54 11.09 -3.13
N VAL A 34 -3.51 9.75 -3.10
CA VAL A 34 -2.83 8.95 -2.07
C VAL A 34 -1.56 8.32 -2.63
N ILE A 35 -0.47 8.35 -1.88
CA ILE A 35 0.72 7.55 -2.14
C ILE A 35 0.78 6.42 -1.11
N ILE A 36 0.93 5.19 -1.60
CA ILE A 36 1.12 4.01 -0.76
C ILE A 36 2.54 3.51 -0.93
N GLU A 37 3.22 3.36 0.20
CA GLU A 37 4.60 2.92 0.23
C GLU A 37 4.76 1.56 0.88
N SER A 38 5.56 0.72 0.24
CA SER A 38 5.88 -0.62 0.72
C SER A 38 7.34 -0.94 0.53
N ASP A 39 7.89 -1.74 1.45
CA ASP A 39 9.21 -2.37 1.32
C ASP A 39 9.19 -3.61 0.40
N SER A 40 8.03 -4.01 -0.12
CA SER A 40 7.90 -5.14 -1.04
C SER A 40 7.94 -4.70 -2.50
N ALA A 41 9.11 -4.86 -3.14
CA ALA A 41 9.28 -4.55 -4.56
C ALA A 41 8.29 -5.32 -5.46
N ASN A 42 7.96 -6.56 -5.10
CA ASN A 42 6.96 -7.35 -5.83
C ASN A 42 5.56 -6.77 -5.69
N ALA A 43 5.15 -6.36 -4.48
CA ALA A 43 3.85 -5.73 -4.28
C ALA A 43 3.75 -4.41 -5.06
N ILE A 44 4.78 -3.55 -5.00
CA ILE A 44 4.81 -2.29 -5.75
C ILE A 44 4.75 -2.55 -7.26
N ASN A 45 5.51 -3.52 -7.78
CA ASN A 45 5.48 -3.87 -9.20
C ASN A 45 4.09 -4.36 -9.63
N TRP A 46 3.46 -5.27 -8.88
CA TRP A 46 2.12 -5.79 -9.18
C TRP A 46 1.02 -4.73 -9.12
N MET A 47 1.16 -3.77 -8.21
CA MET A 47 0.22 -2.67 -8.06
C MET A 47 0.40 -1.60 -9.14
N SER A 48 1.64 -1.36 -9.59
CA SER A 48 1.95 -0.32 -10.59
C SER A 48 1.84 -0.81 -12.03
N ASN A 49 1.98 -2.10 -12.29
CA ASN A 49 2.01 -2.66 -13.63
C ASN A 49 1.10 -3.90 -13.75
N GLU A 50 0.02 -3.77 -14.51
CA GLU A 50 -0.97 -4.83 -14.69
C GLU A 50 -0.39 -6.11 -15.32
N SER A 51 0.58 -5.96 -16.24
CA SER A 51 1.21 -7.10 -16.93
C SER A 51 2.05 -7.97 -15.98
N SER A 52 2.45 -7.43 -14.83
CA SER A 52 3.21 -8.17 -13.82
C SER A 52 2.32 -8.94 -12.84
N ARG A 53 1.00 -8.74 -12.89
CA ARG A 53 0.04 -9.34 -11.95
C ARG A 53 -0.05 -10.85 -12.14
N ARG A 54 0.00 -11.56 -11.02
CA ARG A 54 -0.23 -13.01 -11.00
C ARG A 54 -1.73 -13.29 -11.07
N TRP A 55 -2.15 -14.08 -12.06
CA TRP A 55 -3.57 -14.47 -12.25
C TRP A 55 -4.21 -15.09 -11.00
N LYS A 56 -3.43 -15.84 -10.20
CA LYS A 56 -3.91 -16.47 -8.95
C LYS A 56 -4.36 -15.46 -7.89
N LEU A 57 -3.90 -14.23 -7.97
CA LEU A 57 -4.21 -13.15 -7.04
C LEU A 57 -5.24 -12.17 -7.61
N HIS A 58 -5.94 -12.54 -8.69
CA HIS A 58 -6.88 -11.64 -9.40
C HIS A 58 -7.93 -11.00 -8.48
N GLN A 59 -8.50 -11.76 -7.54
CA GLN A 59 -9.47 -11.25 -6.58
C GLN A 59 -8.90 -10.13 -5.69
N LEU A 60 -7.62 -10.22 -5.33
CA LEU A 60 -6.93 -9.18 -4.55
C LEU A 60 -6.77 -7.89 -5.36
N PHE A 61 -6.47 -7.99 -6.65
CA PHE A 61 -6.39 -6.82 -7.53
C PHE A 61 -7.75 -6.16 -7.77
N ILE A 62 -8.83 -6.94 -7.88
CA ILE A 62 -10.21 -6.38 -7.94
C ILE A 62 -10.52 -5.57 -6.68
N LEU A 63 -10.20 -6.11 -5.49
CA LEU A 63 -10.38 -5.39 -4.23
C LEU A 63 -9.57 -4.09 -4.19
N ALA A 64 -8.30 -4.17 -4.60
CA ALA A 64 -7.43 -3.01 -4.65
C ALA A 64 -7.95 -1.90 -5.57
N SER A 65 -8.44 -2.26 -6.77
CA SER A 65 -9.07 -1.32 -7.70
C SER A 65 -10.32 -0.68 -7.11
N ARG A 66 -11.17 -1.45 -6.41
CA ARG A 66 -12.37 -0.91 -5.76
C ARG A 66 -12.01 0.15 -4.71
N PHE A 67 -11.01 -0.09 -3.87
CA PHE A 67 -10.57 0.89 -2.88
C PHE A 67 -9.88 2.10 -3.53
N SER A 68 -9.11 1.88 -4.59
CA SER A 68 -8.44 2.96 -5.32
C SER A 68 -9.42 3.93 -5.98
N LEU A 69 -10.56 3.43 -6.48
CA LEU A 69 -11.62 4.26 -7.06
C LEU A 69 -12.22 5.26 -6.05
N VAL A 70 -12.27 4.88 -4.77
CA VAL A 70 -12.78 5.77 -3.70
C VAL A 70 -11.78 6.87 -3.36
N LEU A 71 -10.49 6.56 -3.47
CA LEU A 71 -9.40 7.49 -3.18
C LEU A 71 -9.18 8.48 -4.33
N GLY A 72 -9.58 8.18 -5.57
CA GLY A 72 -9.39 9.08 -6.71
C GLY A 72 -8.11 8.77 -7.48
N PHE A 73 -6.94 9.14 -6.94
CA PHE A 73 -5.64 8.78 -7.54
C PHE A 73 -4.75 8.06 -6.53
N VAL A 74 -4.18 6.92 -6.91
CA VAL A 74 -3.25 6.18 -6.04
C VAL A 74 -1.92 5.94 -6.76
N LYS A 75 -0.83 6.35 -6.11
CA LYS A 75 0.54 6.08 -6.55
C LYS A 75 1.21 5.10 -5.62
N TYR A 76 1.96 4.15 -6.17
CA TYR A 76 2.70 3.15 -5.39
C TYR A 76 4.19 3.44 -5.45
N ARG A 77 4.88 3.41 -4.31
CA ARG A 77 6.32 3.68 -4.21
C ARG A 77 7.04 2.70 -3.29
N MET A 78 8.31 2.49 -3.58
CA MET A 78 9.19 1.73 -2.70
C MET A 78 9.61 2.63 -1.52
N ALA A 79 9.39 2.15 -0.30
CA ALA A 79 9.59 2.92 0.93
C ALA A 79 11.04 3.36 1.22
N TYR A 80 12.02 2.86 0.47
CA TYR A 80 13.40 3.37 0.56
C TYR A 80 13.51 4.84 0.13
N ALA A 81 12.54 5.35 -0.64
CA ALA A 81 12.57 6.70 -1.20
C ALA A 81 12.21 7.83 -0.22
N LEU A 82 11.55 7.55 0.92
CA LEU A 82 11.05 8.59 1.84
C LEU A 82 11.94 8.93 3.04
N ALA A 83 13.12 8.31 3.16
CA ALA A 83 14.11 8.81 4.13
C ALA A 83 14.54 10.28 3.83
N GLU A 84 14.25 10.80 2.63
CA GLU A 84 14.68 12.12 2.17
C GLU A 84 13.56 13.18 2.02
N GLN A 85 12.27 12.81 2.06
CA GLN A 85 11.18 13.78 1.82
C GLN A 85 10.32 13.97 3.07
N GLY A 86 10.32 15.21 3.60
CA GLY A 86 9.53 15.66 4.75
C GLY A 86 8.04 15.72 4.44
N VAL A 87 7.43 14.56 4.35
CA VAL A 87 6.05 14.34 3.97
C VAL A 87 5.15 14.30 5.22
N ASP A 88 3.94 14.85 5.12
CA ASP A 88 2.97 14.85 6.22
C ASP A 88 2.37 13.45 6.43
N ARG A 89 2.40 12.99 7.69
CA ARG A 89 2.13 11.59 8.07
C ARG A 89 0.87 11.50 8.91
N ASP A 90 -0.05 10.64 8.50
CA ASP A 90 -1.19 10.31 9.34
C ASP A 90 -0.79 9.38 10.50
N SER A 91 -0.42 9.98 11.62
CA SER A 91 0.11 9.28 12.79
C SER A 91 -0.82 8.16 13.31
N GLU A 92 -2.14 8.32 13.21
CA GLU A 92 -3.13 7.33 13.62
C GLU A 92 -3.16 6.12 12.67
N LEU A 93 -3.15 6.37 11.35
CA LEU A 93 -3.05 5.30 10.36
C LEU A 93 -1.75 4.53 10.53
N MET A 94 -0.64 5.25 10.75
CA MET A 94 0.67 4.67 10.96
C MET A 94 0.74 3.82 12.23
N ALA A 95 0.16 4.31 13.33
CA ALA A 95 0.06 3.56 14.57
C ALA A 95 -0.75 2.27 14.38
N TRP A 96 -1.81 2.29 13.58
CA TRP A 96 -2.64 1.11 13.33
C TRP A 96 -1.97 0.10 12.39
N LEU A 97 -1.29 0.58 11.34
CA LEU A 97 -0.50 -0.27 10.45
C LEU A 97 0.63 -0.97 11.20
N SER A 98 1.27 -0.28 12.16
CA SER A 98 2.32 -0.85 13.00
C SER A 98 1.84 -2.01 13.91
N GLN A 99 0.54 -2.05 14.23
CA GLN A 99 -0.06 -3.14 15.02
C GLN A 99 -0.40 -4.37 14.17
N LEU A 100 -0.66 -4.18 12.87
CA LEU A 100 -0.94 -5.27 11.92
C LEU A 100 0.33 -5.92 11.36
N THR A 101 1.47 -5.23 11.44
CA THR A 101 2.76 -5.75 11.02
C THR A 101 3.30 -6.76 12.04
N ARG A 102 3.04 -8.06 11.79
CA ARG A 102 3.84 -9.17 12.36
C ARG A 102 5.33 -8.98 12.03
N PRO A 103 6.27 -9.57 12.79
CA PRO A 103 7.71 -9.41 12.52
C PRO A 103 8.04 -9.87 11.09
N GLY A 104 8.21 -8.92 10.17
CA GLY A 104 8.53 -9.17 8.76
C GLY A 104 7.69 -8.44 7.71
N ILE A 105 6.67 -7.66 8.09
CA ILE A 105 5.88 -6.84 7.15
C ILE A 105 6.08 -5.37 7.57
N LYS A 106 6.40 -4.45 6.65
CA LYS A 106 6.34 -3.02 6.94
C LYS A 106 5.64 -2.30 5.80
N ILE A 107 4.36 -1.95 5.99
CA ILE A 107 3.83 -0.79 5.27
C ILE A 107 4.42 0.41 5.98
N ILE A 108 5.25 1.13 5.26
CA ILE A 108 6.07 2.16 5.88
C ILE A 108 5.35 3.49 5.87
N GLU A 109 4.57 3.84 4.84
CA GLU A 109 3.80 5.09 4.82
C GLU A 109 2.56 5.03 3.90
N CYS A 110 1.49 5.68 4.34
CA CYS A 110 0.36 6.11 3.50
C CYS A 110 0.31 7.62 3.59
N VAL A 111 0.57 8.28 2.46
CA VAL A 111 0.69 9.73 2.36
C VAL A 111 -0.46 10.26 1.55
N VAL A 112 -1.07 11.36 1.97
CA VAL A 112 -2.11 12.03 1.20
C VAL A 112 -1.66 13.41 0.79
N PHE A 113 -1.83 13.71 -0.49
CA PHE A 113 -1.60 15.04 -1.06
C PHE A 113 -2.96 15.63 -1.44
N ASP A 114 -3.26 16.80 -0.89
CA ASP A 114 -4.17 17.74 -1.54
C ASP A 114 -3.42 18.34 -2.73
N ILE A 115 -3.87 18.04 -3.94
CA ILE A 115 -3.44 18.77 -5.14
C ILE A 115 -4.56 19.77 -5.39
N ASP A 116 -4.34 21.02 -4.98
CA ASP A 116 -5.17 22.18 -5.38
C ASP A 116 -5.08 22.42 -6.90
#